data_AF-A0A1R2BV29-F1
#
_entry.id   AF-A0A1R2BV29-F1
#
_cell.length_a   1.000
_cell.length_b   1.000
_cell.length_c   1.000
_cell.angle_alpha   90.00
_cell.angle_beta   90.00
_cell.angle_gamma   90.00
#
_symmetry.space_group_name_H-M   'P 1'
#
loop_
_entity.id
_entity.type
_entity.pdbx_description
1 polymer ?
#
loop_
_entity_poly.entity_id
_entity_poly.type
_entity_poly.pdbx_seq_one_letter_code
_entity_poly.pdbx_strand_id
1 'polypeptide(L)'
;MCNSQCLWAMVNNTICDLQCYTDDCKFDGDDCDNYCYPGCTNEMINNVLCDIECNNEECQYDNFMCNCTSGCHSSLLYNDKCDDACNVKSCNYDNDQCKDERPIIRILRICGFVIAAIQLCLIILTIIWYCKMDCYTNDYRIMNVEERGILNLMEINKNIPETVCPVNLINKICAICFEEFKEEKMIRKLKCEHYFHSECIAQLLLNGHSSTCPLCNKSPFK
;
A
#
# COMPACT_ATOMS: atom_id res chain seq x y z
N MET A 1 -28.98 -17.28 70.76
CA MET A 1 -30.38 -17.20 70.26
C MET A 1 -30.25 -17.07 68.77
N CYS A 2 -30.96 -17.91 68.02
CA CYS A 2 -31.07 -17.77 66.57
C CYS A 2 -31.55 -16.33 66.23
N ASN A 3 -31.08 -15.76 65.11
CA ASN A 3 -31.27 -14.35 64.73
C ASN A 3 -32.71 -13.85 65.00
N SER A 4 -32.87 -12.58 65.41
CA SER A 4 -34.17 -11.93 65.69
C SER A 4 -35.22 -12.03 64.57
N GLN A 5 -34.79 -12.26 63.33
CA GLN A 5 -35.67 -12.43 62.17
C GLN A 5 -36.10 -13.89 61.95
N CYS A 6 -35.49 -14.86 62.63
CA CYS A 6 -35.87 -16.26 62.55
C CYS A 6 -36.82 -16.62 63.71
N LEU A 7 -38.06 -16.99 63.37
CA LEU A 7 -39.01 -17.50 64.35
C LEU A 7 -38.63 -18.94 64.72
N TRP A 8 -38.85 -19.32 65.98
CA TRP A 8 -38.54 -20.68 66.45
C TRP A 8 -39.28 -21.79 65.68
N ALA A 9 -40.41 -21.47 65.06
CA ALA A 9 -41.20 -22.39 64.24
C ALA A 9 -40.66 -22.59 62.82
N MET A 10 -39.64 -21.82 62.43
CA MET A 10 -39.00 -21.88 61.12
C MET A 10 -37.80 -22.82 61.13
N VAL A 11 -37.12 -22.95 62.27
CA VAL A 11 -35.97 -23.85 62.44
C VAL A 11 -36.39 -25.32 62.42
N ASN A 12 -35.76 -26.14 61.58
CA ASN A 12 -35.99 -27.59 61.44
C ASN A 12 -37.46 -27.92 61.11
N ASN A 13 -38.04 -27.16 60.18
CA ASN A 13 -39.39 -27.30 59.66
C ASN A 13 -39.45 -28.02 58.30
N THR A 14 -38.33 -28.55 57.79
CA THR A 14 -38.14 -29.20 56.48
C THR A 14 -38.08 -28.28 55.25
N ILE A 15 -38.10 -26.97 55.46
CA ILE A 15 -38.01 -25.93 54.43
C ILE A 15 -36.76 -25.11 54.73
N CYS A 16 -35.93 -24.83 53.73
CA CYS A 16 -34.78 -23.95 53.95
C CYS A 16 -35.23 -22.48 53.96
N ASP A 17 -35.47 -21.94 55.15
CA ASP A 17 -35.81 -20.54 55.40
C ASP A 17 -34.53 -19.68 55.48
N LEU A 18 -34.28 -18.87 54.45
CA LEU A 18 -33.07 -18.03 54.33
C LEU A 18 -32.85 -17.06 55.50
N GLN A 19 -33.92 -16.62 56.14
CA GLN A 19 -33.85 -15.75 57.33
C GLN A 19 -33.29 -16.46 58.57
N CYS A 20 -33.28 -17.80 58.55
CA CYS A 20 -32.72 -18.69 59.56
C CYS A 20 -31.37 -19.29 59.13
N TYR A 21 -30.86 -18.95 57.93
CA TYR A 21 -29.59 -19.43 57.39
C TYR A 21 -28.39 -18.72 58.04
N THR A 22 -28.07 -19.12 59.27
CA THR A 22 -26.87 -18.69 59.99
C THR A 22 -26.32 -19.85 60.82
N ASP A 23 -25.01 -19.85 61.08
CA ASP A 23 -24.35 -20.87 61.92
C ASP A 23 -25.01 -20.99 63.31
N ASP A 24 -25.41 -19.87 63.90
CA ASP A 24 -26.09 -19.81 65.21
C ASP A 24 -27.46 -20.50 65.23
N CYS A 25 -28.09 -20.63 64.05
CA CYS A 25 -29.34 -21.34 63.83
C CYS A 25 -29.12 -22.74 63.22
N LYS A 26 -27.85 -23.18 63.09
CA LYS A 26 -27.47 -24.42 62.39
C LYS A 26 -28.06 -24.50 60.98
N PHE A 27 -27.91 -23.43 60.19
CA PHE A 27 -28.41 -23.39 58.82
C PHE A 27 -29.88 -23.82 58.71
N ASP A 28 -30.72 -23.16 59.52
CA ASP A 28 -32.13 -23.47 59.67
C ASP A 28 -32.44 -24.86 60.27
N GLY A 29 -31.64 -25.29 61.24
CA GLY A 29 -31.83 -26.58 61.89
C GLY A 29 -31.56 -27.76 60.96
N ASP A 30 -30.54 -27.64 60.12
CA ASP A 30 -30.08 -28.59 59.10
C ASP A 30 -31.01 -28.68 57.86
N ASP A 31 -32.06 -27.86 57.77
CA ASP A 31 -32.98 -27.86 56.61
C ASP A 31 -32.30 -27.35 55.32
N CYS A 32 -31.28 -26.49 55.45
CA CYS A 32 -30.54 -25.97 54.30
C CYS A 32 -29.36 -26.84 53.84
N ASP A 33 -29.02 -27.91 54.56
CA ASP A 33 -27.83 -28.74 54.27
C ASP A 33 -27.93 -29.52 52.95
N ASN A 34 -29.15 -29.71 52.43
CA ASN A 34 -29.40 -30.41 51.17
C ASN A 34 -29.34 -29.50 49.94
N TYR A 35 -29.02 -28.21 50.11
CA TYR A 35 -28.90 -27.23 49.03
C TYR A 35 -27.45 -26.78 48.92
N CYS A 36 -26.93 -26.67 47.69
CA CYS A 36 -25.57 -26.21 47.43
C CYS A 36 -25.38 -24.70 47.72
N TYR A 37 -26.46 -23.91 47.60
CA TYR A 37 -26.48 -22.49 47.94
C TYR A 37 -27.88 -22.10 48.44
N PRO A 38 -27.99 -21.21 49.44
CA PRO A 38 -29.29 -20.78 49.94
C PRO A 38 -30.12 -20.12 48.84
N GLY A 39 -31.30 -20.69 48.54
CA GLY A 39 -32.20 -20.21 47.49
C GLY A 39 -32.03 -20.93 46.14
N CYS A 40 -31.03 -21.79 46.00
CA CYS A 40 -30.90 -22.71 44.86
C CYS A 40 -31.58 -24.04 45.20
N THR A 41 -32.82 -24.24 44.75
CA THR A 41 -33.57 -25.46 45.07
C THR A 41 -33.12 -26.67 44.25
N ASN A 42 -33.41 -27.89 44.73
CA ASN A 42 -33.12 -29.12 43.98
C ASN A 42 -33.85 -29.21 42.62
N GLU A 43 -34.98 -28.51 42.46
CA GLU A 43 -35.70 -28.42 41.18
C GLU A 43 -35.04 -27.44 40.21
N MET A 44 -34.38 -26.41 40.73
CA MET A 44 -33.62 -25.44 39.95
C MET A 44 -32.34 -26.09 39.43
N ILE A 45 -31.52 -26.64 40.32
CA ILE A 45 -30.22 -27.23 39.96
C ILE A 45 -30.29 -28.46 39.04
N ASN A 46 -31.44 -29.15 38.98
CA ASN A 46 -31.60 -30.36 38.17
C ASN A 46 -32.51 -30.15 36.96
N ASN A 47 -32.78 -28.91 36.57
CA ASN A 47 -33.53 -28.62 35.35
C ASN A 47 -32.60 -28.39 34.14
N VAL A 48 -33.18 -27.94 33.03
CA VAL A 48 -32.46 -27.68 31.76
C VAL A 48 -32.37 -26.17 31.48
N LEU A 49 -32.66 -25.35 32.49
CA LEU A 49 -32.58 -23.90 32.46
C LEU A 49 -31.31 -23.48 33.19
N CYS A 50 -30.88 -22.24 32.96
CA CYS A 50 -29.84 -21.62 33.76
C CYS A 50 -30.53 -20.75 34.82
N ASP A 51 -30.53 -21.22 36.06
CA ASP A 51 -31.03 -20.52 37.23
C ASP A 51 -29.89 -19.71 37.87
N ILE A 52 -29.99 -18.38 37.80
CA ILE A 52 -28.91 -17.48 38.22
C ILE A 52 -28.62 -17.56 39.73
N GLU A 53 -29.62 -17.96 40.52
CA GLU A 53 -29.53 -18.23 41.95
C GLU A 53 -28.66 -19.46 42.26
N CYS A 54 -28.55 -20.39 41.32
CA CYS A 54 -27.68 -21.57 41.35
C CYS A 54 -26.33 -21.34 40.64
N ASN A 55 -26.11 -20.16 40.04
CA ASN A 55 -24.92 -19.86 39.26
C ASN A 55 -23.71 -19.43 40.12
N ASN A 56 -23.23 -20.35 40.95
CA ASN A 56 -22.06 -20.17 41.79
C ASN A 56 -21.19 -21.45 41.82
N GLU A 57 -19.95 -21.33 42.31
CA GLU A 57 -18.98 -22.43 42.31
C GLU A 57 -19.42 -23.62 43.18
N GLU A 58 -20.04 -23.37 44.34
CA GLU A 58 -20.55 -24.43 45.25
C GLU A 58 -21.65 -25.27 44.59
N CYS A 59 -22.48 -24.65 43.75
CA CYS A 59 -23.52 -25.31 42.95
C CYS A 59 -23.05 -25.80 41.56
N GLN A 60 -21.74 -25.80 41.31
CA GLN A 60 -21.17 -26.18 40.01
C GLN A 60 -21.78 -25.40 38.82
N TYR A 61 -22.08 -24.12 39.03
CA TYR A 61 -22.72 -23.25 38.03
C TYR A 61 -24.01 -23.87 37.49
N ASP A 62 -24.94 -24.18 38.41
CA ASP A 62 -26.23 -24.78 38.10
C ASP A 62 -26.10 -26.13 37.37
N ASN A 63 -25.29 -27.05 37.93
CA ASN A 63 -24.92 -28.32 37.26
C ASN A 63 -24.41 -28.12 35.83
N PHE A 64 -23.59 -27.07 35.62
CA PHE A 64 -23.06 -26.65 34.33
C PHE A 64 -24.12 -26.22 33.31
N MET A 65 -25.38 -26.00 33.73
CA MET A 65 -26.41 -25.39 32.89
C MET A 65 -26.16 -23.89 32.74
N CYS A 66 -25.60 -23.24 33.77
CA CYS A 66 -25.12 -21.88 33.70
C CYS A 66 -23.64 -21.80 33.34
N ASN A 67 -23.29 -20.76 32.60
CA ASN A 67 -21.90 -20.39 32.33
C ASN A 67 -21.38 -19.38 33.35
N CYS A 68 -20.09 -19.06 33.23
CA CYS A 68 -19.33 -18.14 34.07
C CYS A 68 -19.95 -16.73 34.26
N THR A 69 -20.90 -16.29 33.42
CA THR A 69 -21.75 -15.13 33.66
C THR A 69 -23.04 -15.19 32.81
N SER A 70 -24.05 -14.40 33.19
CA SER A 70 -25.33 -14.33 32.47
C SER A 70 -25.15 -13.77 31.06
N GLY A 71 -25.78 -14.41 30.07
CA GLY A 71 -25.69 -14.01 28.65
C GLY A 71 -24.40 -14.43 27.94
N CYS A 72 -23.43 -15.01 28.65
CA CYS A 72 -22.24 -15.58 28.05
C CYS A 72 -22.45 -17.06 27.73
N HIS A 73 -22.88 -17.39 26.52
CA HIS A 73 -23.09 -18.78 26.08
C HIS A 73 -21.78 -19.44 25.61
N SER A 74 -21.75 -20.78 25.59
CA SER A 74 -20.55 -21.55 25.20
C SER A 74 -20.10 -21.31 23.75
N SER A 75 -20.97 -20.79 22.89
CA SER A 75 -20.64 -20.37 21.53
C SER A 75 -19.91 -19.03 21.43
N LEU A 76 -19.97 -18.23 22.49
CA LEU A 76 -19.25 -16.95 22.59
C LEU A 76 -17.84 -17.19 23.13
N LEU A 77 -17.73 -18.05 24.14
CA LEU A 77 -16.44 -18.53 24.63
C LEU A 77 -15.70 -19.32 23.52
N TYR A 78 -14.49 -18.90 23.14
CA TYR A 78 -13.60 -19.55 22.15
C TYR A 78 -13.89 -19.29 20.66
N ASN A 79 -14.55 -18.18 20.30
CA ASN A 79 -14.89 -17.89 18.89
C ASN A 79 -13.89 -16.96 18.15
N ASP A 80 -12.71 -16.75 18.72
CA ASP A 80 -11.65 -15.84 18.24
C ASP A 80 -12.10 -14.39 18.09
N LYS A 81 -13.17 -14.00 18.78
CA LYS A 81 -13.63 -12.63 18.95
C LYS A 81 -13.68 -12.30 20.42
N CYS A 82 -13.61 -11.01 20.72
CA CYS A 82 -13.91 -10.54 22.07
C CYS A 82 -15.40 -10.24 22.14
N ASP A 83 -16.12 -10.99 22.97
CA ASP A 83 -17.52 -10.80 23.26
C ASP A 83 -17.71 -10.09 24.61
N ASP A 84 -18.25 -8.87 24.58
CA ASP A 84 -18.47 -8.06 25.78
C ASP A 84 -19.33 -8.78 26.85
N ALA A 85 -20.26 -9.63 26.41
CA ALA A 85 -21.07 -10.47 27.29
C ALA A 85 -20.24 -11.47 28.11
N CYS A 86 -19.08 -11.90 27.61
CA CYS A 86 -18.15 -12.81 28.27
C CYS A 86 -16.92 -12.10 28.86
N ASN A 87 -16.82 -10.78 28.73
CA ASN A 87 -15.67 -9.98 29.14
C ASN A 87 -15.69 -9.62 30.65
N VAL A 88 -15.79 -10.64 31.49
CA VAL A 88 -15.77 -10.51 32.95
C VAL A 88 -14.71 -11.43 33.56
N LYS A 89 -14.22 -11.08 34.76
CA LYS A 89 -13.17 -11.84 35.44
C LYS A 89 -13.55 -13.31 35.67
N SER A 90 -14.83 -13.60 35.97
CA SER A 90 -15.32 -14.98 36.15
C SER A 90 -15.25 -15.82 34.87
N CYS A 91 -15.24 -15.18 33.70
CA CYS A 91 -15.10 -15.81 32.38
C CYS A 91 -13.69 -15.70 31.80
N ASN A 92 -12.69 -15.37 32.64
CA ASN A 92 -11.31 -15.11 32.20
C ASN A 92 -11.22 -14.08 31.06
N TYR A 93 -12.08 -13.06 31.04
CA TYR A 93 -12.13 -12.06 29.97
C TYR A 93 -12.28 -12.71 28.59
N ASP A 94 -13.35 -13.49 28.45
CA ASP A 94 -13.65 -14.29 27.26
C ASP A 94 -12.51 -15.25 26.89
N ASN A 95 -12.04 -16.03 27.88
CA ASN A 95 -10.87 -16.91 27.72
C ASN A 95 -9.64 -16.23 27.12
N ASP A 96 -9.30 -15.06 27.68
CA ASP A 96 -8.22 -14.20 27.24
C ASP A 96 -8.38 -13.60 25.83
N GLN A 97 -9.52 -13.79 25.15
CA GLN A 97 -9.79 -13.21 23.83
C GLN A 97 -10.03 -11.70 23.90
N CYS A 98 -10.53 -11.18 25.03
CA CYS A 98 -10.68 -9.75 25.28
C CYS A 98 -9.44 -9.08 25.87
N LYS A 99 -8.33 -9.81 26.07
CA LYS A 99 -7.06 -9.19 26.45
C LYS A 99 -6.45 -8.54 25.21
N ASP A 100 -6.28 -7.22 25.24
CA ASP A 100 -5.60 -6.45 24.20
C ASP A 100 -4.29 -7.14 23.78
N GLU A 101 -4.04 -7.23 22.46
CA GLU A 101 -2.77 -7.74 21.91
C GLU A 101 -1.59 -7.13 22.67
N ARG A 102 -0.58 -7.96 23.01
CA ARG A 102 0.61 -7.48 23.74
C ARG A 102 1.12 -6.20 23.06
N PRO A 103 1.29 -5.08 23.79
CA PRO A 103 1.58 -3.77 23.20
C PRO A 103 2.81 -3.79 22.28
N ILE A 104 3.77 -4.66 22.57
CA ILE A 104 4.97 -4.90 21.76
C ILE A 104 4.63 -5.36 20.33
N ILE A 105 3.68 -6.28 20.16
CA ILE A 105 3.30 -6.82 18.84
C ILE A 105 2.64 -5.73 17.99
N ARG A 106 1.77 -4.91 18.60
CA ARG A 106 1.18 -3.73 17.95
C ARG A 106 2.24 -2.75 17.47
N ILE A 107 3.20 -2.41 18.32
CA ILE A 107 4.30 -1.50 17.97
C ILE A 107 5.15 -2.07 16.82
N LEU A 108 5.52 -3.35 16.89
CA LEU A 108 6.31 -4.01 15.85
C LEU A 108 5.60 -4.00 14.49
N ARG A 109 4.27 -4.23 14.46
CA ARG A 109 3.47 -4.13 13.23
C ARG A 109 3.49 -2.72 12.65
N ILE A 110 3.24 -1.70 13.48
CA ILE A 110 3.25 -0.29 13.04
C ILE A 110 4.64 0.09 12.49
N CYS A 111 5.70 -0.22 13.23
CA CYS A 111 7.08 0.02 12.80
C CYS A 111 7.38 -0.67 11.45
N GLY A 112 6.90 -1.90 11.25
CA GLY A 112 7.03 -2.62 9.98
C GLY A 112 6.41 -1.87 8.80
N PHE A 113 5.18 -1.38 8.95
CA PHE A 113 4.51 -0.59 7.90
C PHE A 113 5.23 0.73 7.62
N VAL A 114 5.73 1.42 8.65
CA VAL A 114 6.48 2.67 8.48
C VAL A 114 7.79 2.44 7.71
N ILE A 115 8.53 1.38 8.04
CA ILE A 115 9.79 1.04 7.35
C ILE A 115 9.51 0.72 5.87
N ALA A 116 8.48 -0.08 5.58
CA ALA A 116 8.11 -0.41 4.20
C ALA A 116 7.72 0.83 3.39
N ALA A 117 6.97 1.77 3.99
CA ALA A 117 6.60 3.03 3.36
C ALA A 117 7.83 3.90 3.03
N ILE A 118 8.79 4.00 3.96
CA ILE A 118 10.04 4.75 3.74
C ILE A 118 10.83 4.14 2.58
N GLN A 119 10.97 2.82 2.53
CA GLN A 119 11.68 2.13 1.44
C GLN A 119 11.03 2.38 0.08
N LEU A 120 9.69 2.31 0.00
CA LEU A 120 8.96 2.59 -1.23
C LEU A 120 9.18 4.04 -1.69
N CYS A 121 9.14 5.01 -0.78
CA CYS A 121 9.42 6.40 -1.07
C CYS A 121 10.84 6.60 -1.64
N LEU A 122 11.85 5.97 -1.03
CA LEU A 122 13.23 6.06 -1.52
C LEU A 122 13.38 5.47 -2.93
N ILE A 123 12.73 4.34 -3.23
CA ILE A 123 12.73 3.73 -4.56
C ILE A 123 12.07 4.65 -5.59
N ILE A 124 10.94 5.29 -5.24
CA ILE A 124 10.29 6.24 -6.15
C ILE A 124 11.19 7.45 -6.41
N LEU A 125 11.84 7.98 -5.37
CA LEU A 125 12.76 9.11 -5.51
C LEU A 125 13.97 8.77 -6.37
N THR A 126 14.53 7.56 -6.26
CA THR A 126 15.64 7.13 -7.12
C THR A 126 15.19 6.95 -8.56
N ILE A 127 14.01 6.37 -8.82
CA ILE A 127 13.44 6.26 -10.16
C ILE A 127 13.24 7.65 -10.78
N ILE A 128 12.65 8.61 -10.06
CA ILE A 128 12.49 9.99 -10.53
C ILE A 128 13.84 10.62 -10.87
N TRP A 129 14.85 10.40 -10.02
CA TRP A 129 16.20 10.90 -10.26
C TRP A 129 16.82 10.31 -11.53
N TYR A 130 16.74 8.98 -11.72
CA TYR A 130 17.22 8.31 -12.92
C TYR A 130 16.49 8.80 -14.19
N CYS A 131 15.15 8.89 -14.16
CA CYS A 131 14.38 9.41 -15.30
C CYS A 131 14.77 10.86 -15.65
N LYS A 132 14.98 11.71 -14.64
CA LYS A 132 15.46 13.08 -14.86
C LYS A 132 16.88 13.12 -15.42
N MET A 133 17.76 12.23 -14.96
CA MET A 133 19.15 12.15 -15.45
C MET A 133 19.21 11.75 -16.93
N ASP A 134 18.41 10.76 -17.34
CA ASP A 134 18.32 10.33 -18.73
C ASP A 134 17.73 11.43 -19.64
N CYS A 135 16.68 12.13 -19.19
CA CYS A 135 16.15 13.29 -19.92
C CYS A 135 17.18 14.42 -20.04
N TYR A 136 17.86 14.77 -18.94
CA TYR A 136 18.86 15.84 -18.92
C TYR A 136 20.02 15.58 -19.90
N THR A 137 20.53 14.34 -19.94
CA THR A 137 21.61 13.99 -20.86
C THR A 137 21.17 14.00 -22.33
N ASN A 138 19.94 13.58 -22.63
CA ASN A 138 19.39 13.64 -23.99
C ASN A 138 19.18 15.07 -24.48
N ASP A 139 18.63 15.95 -23.63
CA ASP A 139 18.43 17.38 -23.98
C ASP A 139 19.79 18.05 -24.27
N TYR A 140 20.79 17.82 -23.41
CA TYR A 140 22.15 18.32 -23.65
C TYR A 140 22.73 17.80 -24.97
N ARG A 141 22.50 16.53 -25.32
CA ARG A 141 22.96 15.97 -26.61
C ARG A 141 22.28 16.62 -27.80
N ILE A 142 20.95 16.84 -27.75
CA ILE A 142 20.19 17.49 -28.82
C ILE A 142 20.71 18.92 -29.04
N MET A 143 20.84 19.71 -27.96
CA MET A 143 21.37 21.06 -28.05
C MET A 143 22.76 21.12 -28.70
N ASN A 144 23.67 20.19 -28.35
CA ASN A 144 25.02 20.12 -28.95
C ASN A 144 25.03 19.67 -30.42
N VAL A 145 24.01 18.93 -30.88
CA VAL A 145 23.88 18.55 -32.29
C VAL A 145 23.36 19.74 -33.10
N GLU A 146 22.35 20.45 -32.57
CA GLU A 146 21.81 21.66 -33.20
C GLU A 146 22.87 22.76 -33.35
N GLU A 147 23.64 23.04 -32.29
CA GLU A 147 24.71 24.04 -32.33
C GLU A 147 25.79 23.68 -33.37
N ARG A 148 26.22 22.42 -33.42
CA ARG A 148 27.15 21.94 -34.46
C ARG A 148 26.56 22.04 -35.87
N GLY A 149 25.28 21.73 -36.03
CA GLY A 149 24.56 21.87 -37.30
C GLY A 149 24.57 23.32 -37.79
N ILE A 150 24.31 24.28 -36.89
CA ILE A 150 24.34 25.72 -37.19
C ILE A 150 25.75 26.17 -37.57
N LEU A 151 26.78 25.77 -36.81
CA LEU A 151 28.18 26.12 -37.11
C LEU A 151 28.63 25.58 -38.48
N ASN A 152 28.29 24.32 -38.78
CA ASN A 152 28.62 23.70 -40.06
C ASN A 152 27.90 24.40 -41.23
N LEU A 153 26.63 24.78 -41.06
CA LEU A 153 25.87 25.56 -42.05
C LEU A 153 26.50 26.94 -42.29
N MET A 154 26.92 27.63 -41.23
CA MET A 154 27.63 28.91 -41.33
C MET A 154 28.94 28.77 -42.11
N GLU A 155 29.69 27.70 -41.88
CA GLU A 155 30.94 27.43 -42.61
C GLU A 155 30.69 27.14 -44.10
N ILE A 156 29.68 26.35 -44.44
CA ILE A 156 29.29 26.09 -45.83
C ILE A 156 28.88 27.39 -46.52
N ASN A 157 28.03 28.20 -45.89
CA ASN A 157 27.60 29.50 -46.43
C ASN A 157 28.76 30.47 -46.65
N LYS A 158 29.77 30.45 -45.76
CA LYS A 158 30.95 31.29 -45.88
C LYS A 158 31.86 30.86 -47.03
N ASN A 159 32.11 29.55 -47.19
CA ASN A 159 33.11 29.05 -48.15
C ASN A 159 32.53 28.77 -49.54
N ILE A 160 31.23 28.47 -49.63
CA ILE A 160 30.53 28.06 -50.85
C ILE A 160 29.16 28.78 -50.86
N PRO A 161 29.12 30.09 -51.16
CA PRO A 161 27.89 30.88 -51.06
C PRO A 161 26.83 30.40 -52.07
N GLU A 162 25.57 30.66 -51.74
CA GLU A 162 24.46 30.44 -52.66
C GLU A 162 24.46 31.48 -53.77
N THR A 163 24.12 31.03 -54.97
CA THR A 163 23.99 31.88 -56.15
C THR A 163 22.76 31.46 -56.93
N VAL A 164 22.08 32.42 -57.57
CA VAL A 164 21.01 32.14 -58.53
C VAL A 164 21.58 31.34 -59.70
N CYS A 165 20.81 30.38 -60.23
CA CYS A 165 21.25 29.59 -61.37
C CYS A 165 21.55 30.48 -62.58
N PRO A 166 22.78 30.43 -63.14
CA PRO A 166 23.08 31.16 -64.35
C PRO A 166 22.42 30.50 -65.56
N VAL A 167 22.09 31.31 -66.57
CA VAL A 167 21.30 30.89 -67.75
C VAL A 167 21.96 29.72 -68.50
N ASN A 168 23.28 29.64 -68.49
CA ASN A 168 24.05 28.58 -69.15
C ASN A 168 24.00 27.21 -68.43
N LEU A 169 23.42 27.13 -67.23
CA LEU A 169 23.24 25.90 -66.48
C LEU A 169 21.79 25.37 -66.51
N ILE A 170 20.85 26.14 -67.05
CA ILE A 170 19.45 25.72 -67.20
C ILE A 170 19.39 24.43 -68.04
N ASN A 171 18.49 23.51 -67.67
CA ASN A 171 18.31 22.18 -68.28
C ASN A 171 19.50 21.22 -68.10
N LYS A 172 20.57 21.61 -67.38
CA LYS A 172 21.57 20.63 -66.90
C LYS A 172 21.06 19.96 -65.63
N ILE A 173 21.61 18.78 -65.34
CA ILE A 173 21.15 17.93 -64.25
C ILE A 173 22.07 18.05 -63.04
N CYS A 174 21.50 18.15 -61.84
CA CYS A 174 22.26 18.04 -60.60
C CYS A 174 22.63 16.57 -60.34
N ALA A 175 23.92 16.26 -60.18
CA ALA A 175 24.39 14.88 -60.00
C ALA A 175 24.05 14.24 -58.62
N ILE A 176 23.36 14.97 -57.72
CA ILE A 176 22.92 14.45 -56.41
C ILE A 176 21.46 14.00 -56.47
N CYS A 177 20.55 14.88 -56.93
CA CYS A 177 19.11 14.59 -56.98
C CYS A 177 18.59 14.19 -58.37
N PHE A 178 19.43 14.25 -59.41
CA PHE A 178 19.10 13.95 -60.80
C PHE A 178 17.99 14.82 -61.42
N GLU A 179 17.64 15.95 -60.79
CA GLU A 179 16.73 16.97 -61.33
C GLU A 179 17.46 18.06 -62.13
N GLU A 180 16.76 18.70 -63.05
CA GLU A 180 17.23 19.84 -63.83
C GLU A 180 17.36 21.13 -62.99
N PHE A 181 18.35 21.96 -63.32
CA PHE A 181 18.47 23.32 -62.81
C PHE A 181 17.45 24.27 -63.47
N LYS A 182 16.86 25.15 -62.66
CA LYS A 182 15.82 26.13 -63.06
C LYS A 182 16.27 27.56 -62.72
N GLU A 183 15.79 28.55 -63.48
CA GLU A 183 16.19 29.97 -63.38
C GLU A 183 16.03 30.60 -61.99
N GLU A 184 15.16 30.04 -61.14
CA GLU A 184 14.86 30.59 -59.80
C GLU A 184 15.41 29.73 -58.65
N LYS A 185 16.05 28.60 -58.93
CA LYS A 185 16.61 27.73 -57.88
C LYS A 185 18.00 28.22 -57.47
N MET A 186 18.26 28.21 -56.16
CA MET A 186 19.57 28.48 -55.60
C MET A 186 20.51 27.30 -55.83
N ILE A 187 21.69 27.59 -56.34
CA ILE A 187 22.75 26.63 -56.57
C ILE A 187 24.01 27.04 -55.82
N ARG A 188 24.93 26.09 -55.67
CA ARG A 188 26.25 26.31 -55.11
C ARG A 188 27.30 25.78 -56.07
N LYS A 189 28.38 26.55 -56.18
CA LYS A 189 29.56 26.20 -56.98
C LYS A 189 30.74 25.89 -56.06
N LEU A 190 31.27 24.68 -56.14
CA LEU A 190 32.44 24.27 -55.36
C LEU A 190 33.74 24.87 -55.93
N LYS A 191 34.83 24.86 -55.15
CA LYS A 191 36.17 25.27 -55.61
C LYS A 191 36.70 24.46 -56.80
N CYS A 192 36.25 23.22 -56.94
CA CYS A 192 36.55 22.36 -58.09
C CYS A 192 35.68 22.65 -59.33
N GLU A 193 34.92 23.76 -59.34
CA GLU A 193 34.11 24.27 -60.45
C GLU A 193 32.85 23.45 -60.79
N HIS A 194 32.47 22.49 -59.94
CA HIS A 194 31.23 21.73 -60.08
C HIS A 194 30.04 22.41 -59.40
N TYR A 195 28.85 22.25 -59.98
CA TYR A 195 27.60 22.92 -59.56
C TYR A 195 26.56 21.92 -59.06
N PHE A 196 25.83 22.29 -58.01
CA PHE A 196 24.77 21.49 -57.41
C PHE A 196 23.65 22.39 -56.87
N HIS A 197 22.44 21.85 -56.65
CA HIS A 197 21.41 22.56 -55.88
C HIS A 197 21.94 22.87 -54.50
N SER A 198 21.63 24.07 -53.99
CA SER A 198 22.11 24.53 -52.69
C SER A 198 21.81 23.52 -51.58
N GLU A 199 20.56 23.09 -51.49
CA GLU A 199 20.08 22.13 -50.50
C GLU A 199 20.75 20.76 -50.64
N CYS A 200 20.91 20.26 -51.87
CA CYS A 200 21.48 18.94 -52.11
C CYS A 200 22.93 18.84 -51.62
N ILE A 201 23.77 19.81 -51.98
CA ILE A 201 25.18 19.78 -51.56
C ILE A 201 25.34 20.16 -50.09
N ALA A 202 24.51 21.07 -49.56
CA ALA A 202 24.53 21.39 -48.13
C ALA A 202 24.16 20.17 -47.28
N GLN A 203 23.07 19.46 -47.60
CA GLN A 203 22.66 18.24 -46.91
C GLN A 203 23.73 17.13 -47.00
N LEU A 204 24.34 16.95 -48.17
CA LEU A 204 25.41 15.95 -48.35
C LEU A 204 26.60 16.21 -47.41
N LEU A 205 27.02 17.47 -47.29
CA LEU A 205 28.13 17.88 -46.44
C LEU A 205 27.77 17.87 -44.94
N LEU A 206 26.53 18.23 -44.58
CA LEU A 206 26.06 18.29 -43.19
C LEU A 206 25.79 16.91 -42.58
N ASN A 207 25.20 16.01 -43.36
CA ASN A 207 24.83 14.67 -42.89
C ASN A 207 26.01 13.69 -42.88
N GLY A 208 27.22 14.16 -43.25
CA GLY A 208 28.44 13.36 -43.22
C GLY A 208 28.52 12.27 -44.29
N HIS A 209 27.68 12.33 -45.33
CA HIS A 209 27.68 11.35 -46.42
C HIS A 209 28.91 11.46 -47.32
N SER A 210 29.51 12.66 -47.42
CA SER A 210 30.80 12.88 -48.06
C SER A 210 31.41 14.21 -47.61
N SER A 211 32.73 14.25 -47.44
CA SER A 211 33.51 15.49 -47.23
C SER A 211 34.16 16.00 -48.52
N THR A 212 33.78 15.42 -49.67
CA THR A 212 34.39 15.66 -50.98
C THR A 212 33.34 15.86 -52.07
N CYS A 213 33.74 16.48 -53.18
CA CYS A 213 32.87 16.68 -54.34
C CYS A 213 32.43 15.33 -54.95
N PRO A 214 31.12 15.09 -55.16
CA PRO A 214 30.60 13.83 -55.74
C PRO A 214 31.14 13.48 -57.13
N LEU A 215 31.61 14.47 -57.88
CA LEU A 215 32.05 14.28 -59.27
C LEU A 215 33.56 14.03 -59.40
N CYS A 216 34.37 14.51 -58.45
CA CYS A 216 35.83 14.47 -58.59
C CYS A 216 36.60 14.15 -57.31
N ASN A 217 35.91 13.89 -56.20
CA ASN A 217 36.47 13.56 -54.88
C ASN A 217 37.48 14.59 -54.33
N LYS A 218 37.53 15.80 -54.90
CA LYS A 218 38.34 16.92 -54.38
C LYS A 218 37.65 17.58 -53.21
N SER A 219 38.43 18.27 -52.38
CA SER A 219 37.89 19.07 -51.28
C SER A 219 36.91 20.12 -51.83
N PRO A 220 35.74 20.29 -51.23
CA PRO A 220 34.78 21.31 -51.65
C PRO A 220 35.27 22.73 -51.34
N PHE A 221 36.24 22.86 -50.41
CA PHE A 221 36.74 24.13 -49.88
C PHE A 221 38.19 24.48 -50.29
N LYS A 222 38.97 23.55 -50.84
CA LYS A 222 40.40 23.74 -51.19
C LYS A 222 40.68 23.48 -52.66
#